data_AF-A0A8S0V4T1-F1
#
_entry.id   AF-A0A8S0V4T1-F1
#
_cell.length_a   1.000
_cell.length_b   1.000
_cell.length_c   1.000
_cell.angle_alpha   90.00
_cell.angle_beta   90.00
_cell.angle_gamma   90.00
#
_symmetry.space_group_name_H-M   'P 1'
#
loop_
_entity.id
_entity.type
_entity.pdbx_description
1 polymer ?
#
loop_
_entity_poly.entity_id
_entity_poly.type
_entity_poly.pdbx_seq_one_letter_code
_entity_poly.pdbx_strand_id
1 'polypeptide(L)'
;MFIGSLFRLAKDVVKAVKRRLQHKNPKVQLLALTLLEMMVKNCGDYVHFQIAERGILQEMVKIVKKKTDMHVRDKILVLIDSWREAFGESGEDILNITLLMRT
;
A
#
# COMPACT_ATOMS: atom_id res chain seq x y z
N MET A 1 5.07 -20.88 -19.51
CA MET A 1 4.62 -21.34 -18.17
C MET A 1 5.17 -20.50 -17.01
N PHE A 2 6.31 -19.83 -17.14
CA PHE A 2 6.95 -19.07 -16.05
C PHE A 2 6.30 -17.71 -15.68
N ILE A 3 5.68 -17.01 -16.63
CA ILE A 3 5.03 -15.71 -16.35
C ILE A 3 3.75 -15.91 -15.50
N GLY A 4 3.00 -16.97 -15.74
CA GLY A 4 1.74 -17.25 -15.05
C GLY A 4 1.89 -17.66 -13.56
N SER A 5 3.04 -18.22 -13.17
CA SER A 5 3.32 -18.57 -11.76
C SER A 5 3.76 -17.34 -10.95
N LEU A 6 4.61 -16.50 -11.53
CA LEU A 6 5.01 -15.21 -10.92
C LEU A 6 3.79 -14.28 -10.75
N PHE A 7 2.89 -14.28 -11.75
CA PHE A 7 1.65 -13.51 -11.71
C PHE A 7 0.78 -13.87 -10.50
N ARG A 8 0.51 -15.16 -10.30
CA ARG A 8 -0.30 -15.65 -9.16
C ARG A 8 0.38 -15.39 -7.83
N LEU A 9 1.70 -15.58 -7.75
CA LEU A 9 2.45 -15.38 -6.53
C LEU A 9 2.34 -13.94 -6.03
N ALA A 10 2.58 -12.94 -6.90
CA ALA A 10 2.50 -11.54 -6.48
C ALA A 10 1.06 -11.14 -6.11
N LYS A 11 0.05 -11.66 -6.82
CA LYS A 11 -1.36 -11.47 -6.47
C LYS A 11 -1.70 -12.01 -5.07
N ASP A 12 -1.17 -13.17 -4.71
CA ASP A 12 -1.38 -13.79 -3.40
C ASP A 12 -0.58 -13.10 -2.30
N VAL A 13 0.65 -12.65 -2.59
CA VAL A 13 1.48 -11.87 -1.67
C VAL A 13 0.80 -10.54 -1.34
N VAL A 14 0.34 -9.76 -2.33
CA VAL A 14 -0.36 -8.48 -2.08
C VAL A 14 -1.65 -8.71 -1.30
N LYS A 15 -2.38 -9.80 -1.57
CA LYS A 15 -3.57 -10.18 -0.78
C LYS A 15 -3.21 -10.49 0.67
N ALA A 16 -2.08 -11.16 0.93
CA ALA A 16 -1.61 -11.43 2.27
C ALA A 16 -1.20 -10.14 3.00
N VAL A 17 -0.49 -9.23 2.32
CA VAL A 17 -0.15 -7.90 2.86
C VAL A 17 -1.40 -7.15 3.29
N LYS A 18 -2.42 -7.08 2.42
CA LYS A 18 -3.70 -6.44 2.76
C LYS A 18 -4.33 -6.99 4.04
N ARG A 19 -4.35 -8.33 4.19
CA ARG A 19 -4.87 -8.99 5.40
C ARG A 19 -4.08 -8.61 6.66
N ARG A 20 -2.76 -8.45 6.55
CA ARG A 20 -1.91 -8.04 7.67
C ARG A 20 -2.08 -6.56 8.04
N LEU A 21 -2.35 -5.68 7.08
CA LEU A 21 -2.71 -4.28 7.35
C LEU A 21 -4.03 -4.15 8.13
N GLN A 22 -4.98 -5.07 7.91
CA GLN A 22 -6.26 -5.12 8.63
C GLN A 22 -6.16 -5.70 10.05
N HIS A 23 -4.97 -6.14 10.46
CA HIS A 23 -4.78 -6.74 11.78
C HIS A 23 -4.82 -5.68 12.90
N LYS A 24 -5.38 -6.03 14.07
CA LYS A 24 -5.53 -5.10 15.20
C LYS A 24 -4.20 -4.72 15.89
N ASN A 25 -3.20 -5.60 15.81
CA ASN A 25 -1.89 -5.39 16.43
C ASN A 25 -1.05 -4.39 15.60
N PRO A 26 -0.65 -3.23 16.15
CA PRO A 26 0.15 -2.23 15.45
C PRO A 26 1.48 -2.76 14.93
N LYS A 27 2.14 -3.67 15.64
CA LYS A 27 3.41 -4.26 15.19
C LYS A 27 3.24 -5.07 13.91
N VAL A 28 2.11 -5.79 13.78
CA VAL A 28 1.81 -6.55 12.56
C VAL A 28 1.56 -5.60 11.39
N GLN A 29 0.86 -4.49 11.63
CA GLN A 29 0.63 -3.46 10.62
C GLN A 29 1.94 -2.80 10.18
N LEU A 30 2.82 -2.43 11.12
CA LEU A 30 4.13 -1.84 10.82
C LEU A 30 4.99 -2.79 9.97
N LEU A 31 5.08 -4.06 10.34
CA LEU A 31 5.83 -5.04 9.54
C LEU A 31 5.24 -5.22 8.14
N ALA A 32 3.91 -5.19 8.00
CA ALA A 32 3.25 -5.24 6.69
C ALA A 32 3.53 -3.99 5.84
N LEU A 33 3.55 -2.80 6.46
CA LEU A 33 3.90 -1.54 5.79
C LEU A 33 5.37 -1.53 5.35
N THR A 34 6.30 -2.03 6.18
CA THR A 34 7.71 -2.17 5.80
C THR A 34 7.89 -3.14 4.64
N LEU A 35 7.20 -4.30 4.67
CA LEU A 35 7.23 -5.23 3.54
C LEU A 35 6.69 -4.60 2.27
N LEU A 36 5.56 -3.88 2.36
CA LEU A 36 4.95 -3.18 1.24
C LEU A 36 5.90 -2.15 0.62
N GLU A 37 6.61 -1.37 1.45
CA GLU A 37 7.64 -0.43 1.01
C GLU A 37 8.74 -1.13 0.19
N MET A 38 9.26 -2.23 0.71
CA MET A 38 10.31 -3.00 0.03
C MET A 38 9.80 -3.60 -1.29
N MET A 39 8.56 -4.08 -1.33
CA MET A 39 7.95 -4.59 -2.55
C MET A 39 7.83 -3.51 -3.63
N VAL A 40 7.41 -2.30 -3.28
CA VAL A 40 7.34 -1.18 -4.23
C VAL A 40 8.72 -0.79 -4.74
N LYS A 41 9.74 -0.74 -3.86
CA LYS A 41 11.09 -0.34 -4.23
C LYS A 41 11.82 -1.37 -5.11
N ASN A 42 11.49 -2.66 -5.00
CA ASN A 42 12.31 -3.73 -5.59
C ASN A 42 11.62 -4.59 -6.65
N CYS A 43 10.29 -4.60 -6.76
CA CYS A 43 9.57 -5.59 -7.59
C CYS A 43 8.99 -5.05 -8.91
N GLY A 44 9.18 -3.76 -9.21
CA GLY A 44 8.78 -3.13 -10.48
C GLY A 44 7.27 -3.06 -10.73
N ASP A 45 6.90 -2.62 -11.93
CA ASP A 45 5.55 -2.20 -12.32
C ASP A 45 4.47 -3.26 -12.08
N TYR A 46 4.81 -4.55 -12.23
CA TYR A 46 3.85 -5.62 -12.07
C TYR A 46 3.30 -5.71 -10.63
N VAL A 47 4.17 -5.50 -9.63
CA VAL A 47 3.74 -5.47 -8.23
C VAL A 47 3.00 -4.16 -7.93
N HIS A 48 3.41 -3.05 -8.53
CA HIS A 48 2.70 -1.77 -8.39
C HIS A 48 1.26 -1.87 -8.91
N PHE A 49 1.06 -2.50 -10.08
CA PHE A 49 -0.26 -2.78 -10.64
C PHE A 49 -1.14 -3.59 -9.66
N GLN A 50 -0.59 -4.66 -9.08
CA GLN A 50 -1.33 -5.46 -8.09
C GLN A 50 -1.66 -4.66 -6.81
N ILE A 51 -0.77 -3.78 -6.35
CA ILE A 51 -1.01 -2.91 -5.19
C ILE A 51 -2.19 -1.95 -5.46
N ALA A 52 -2.24 -1.37 -6.66
CA ALA A 52 -3.33 -0.52 -7.11
C ALA A 52 -4.65 -1.32 -7.23
N GLU A 53 -4.64 -2.43 -7.99
CA GLU A 53 -5.82 -3.27 -8.24
C GLU A 53 -6.44 -3.82 -6.94
N ARG A 54 -5.61 -4.15 -5.94
CA ARG A 54 -6.07 -4.71 -4.66
C ARG A 54 -6.56 -3.66 -3.66
N GLY A 55 -6.49 -2.38 -3.98
CA GLY A 55 -6.95 -1.30 -3.12
C GLY A 55 -6.19 -1.23 -1.80
N ILE A 56 -4.87 -1.42 -1.84
CA ILE A 56 -3.99 -1.28 -0.66
C ILE A 56 -4.04 0.15 -0.13
N LEU A 57 -3.97 1.13 -1.02
CA LEU A 57 -4.00 2.55 -0.65
C LEU A 57 -5.30 2.94 0.06
N GLN A 58 -6.44 2.40 -0.40
CA GLN A 58 -7.74 2.58 0.26
C GLN A 58 -7.76 2.01 1.69
N GLU A 59 -7.06 0.91 1.94
CA GLU A 59 -6.93 0.35 3.29
C GLU A 59 -6.05 1.23 4.18
N MET A 60 -4.94 1.75 3.65
CA MET A 60 -4.04 2.68 4.36
C MET A 60 -4.77 3.96 4.78
N VAL A 61 -5.57 4.54 3.90
CA VAL A 61 -6.40 5.74 4.21
C VAL A 61 -7.40 5.43 5.33
N LYS A 62 -8.05 4.26 5.30
CA LYS A 62 -8.98 3.84 6.37
C LYS A 62 -8.27 3.70 7.72
N ILE A 63 -7.03 3.23 7.74
CA ILE A 63 -6.22 3.13 8.95
C ILE A 63 -5.91 4.54 9.49
N VAL A 64 -5.46 5.46 8.63
CA VAL A 64 -5.15 6.84 9.04
C VAL A 64 -6.35 7.61 9.58
N LYS A 65 -7.54 7.41 8.98
CA LYS A 65 -8.80 8.01 9.43
C LYS A 65 -9.31 7.44 10.75
N LYS A 66 -8.94 6.20 11.09
CA LYS A 66 -9.20 5.64 12.42
C LYS A 66 -8.22 6.23 13.44
N LYS A 67 -8.63 6.35 14.71
CA LYS A 67 -7.70 6.66 15.83
C LYS A 67 -6.80 5.46 16.13
N THR A 68 -5.94 5.08 15.18
CA THR A 68 -4.96 3.99 15.32
C THR A 68 -3.66 4.48 15.94
N ASP A 69 -2.75 3.55 16.21
CA ASP A 69 -1.40 3.83 16.71
C ASP A 69 -0.69 4.90 15.86
N MET A 70 -0.03 5.83 16.53
CA MET A 70 0.63 6.98 15.90
C MET A 70 1.73 6.56 14.94
N HIS A 71 2.55 5.57 15.30
CA HIS A 71 3.66 5.11 14.46
C HIS A 71 3.16 4.46 13.16
N VAL A 72 2.02 3.74 13.24
CA VAL A 72 1.37 3.18 12.05
C VAL A 72 0.91 4.30 11.12
N ARG A 73 0.29 5.35 11.68
CA ARG A 73 -0.18 6.50 10.91
C ARG A 73 0.98 7.23 10.25
N ASP A 74 2.03 7.53 10.99
CA ASP A 74 3.21 8.24 10.47
C ASP A 74 3.88 7.45 9.36
N LYS A 75 4.04 6.13 9.54
CA LYS A 75 4.62 5.27 8.50
C LYS A 75 3.76 5.26 7.23
N ILE A 76 2.44 5.25 7.36
CA ILE A 76 1.52 5.33 6.21
C ILE A 76 1.70 6.65 5.47
N LEU A 77 1.73 7.78 6.18
CA LEU A 77 1.88 9.10 5.57
C LEU A 77 3.20 9.21 4.79
N VAL A 78 4.31 8.76 5.39
CA VAL A 78 5.62 8.72 4.72
C VAL A 78 5.58 7.90 3.43
N LEU A 79 4.88 6.75 3.43
CA LEU A 79 4.75 5.92 2.23
C LEU A 79 3.91 6.59 1.15
N ILE A 80 2.83 7.26 1.53
CA ILE A 80 1.96 7.98 0.59
C ILE A 80 2.74 9.13 -0.06
N ASP A 81 3.50 9.90 0.72
CA ASP A 81 4.34 10.99 0.20
C ASP A 81 5.43 10.45 -0.74
N SER A 82 6.12 9.37 -0.35
CA SER A 82 7.13 8.74 -1.20
C SER A 82 6.55 8.22 -2.51
N TRP A 83 5.34 7.66 -2.50
CA TRP A 83 4.68 7.17 -3.73
C TRP A 83 4.23 8.32 -4.61
N ARG A 84 3.77 9.42 -4.03
CA ARG A 84 3.42 10.63 -4.79
C ARG A 84 4.62 11.16 -5.58
N GLU A 85 5.80 11.18 -4.97
CA GLU A 85 7.04 11.59 -5.64
C GLU A 85 7.46 10.59 -6.72
N ALA A 86 7.35 9.28 -6.45
CA ALA A 86 7.75 8.23 -7.37
C ALA A 86 6.83 8.08 -8.61
N PHE A 87 5.53 8.38 -8.47
CA PHE A 87 4.50 8.16 -9.50
C PHE A 87 3.87 9.46 -10.04
N GLY A 88 4.52 10.62 -9.89
CA GLY A 88 3.95 11.96 -10.13
C GLY A 88 3.10 12.17 -11.41
N GLU A 89 2.15 13.13 -11.34
CA GLU A 89 1.12 13.68 -12.29
C GLU A 89 0.38 12.74 -13.26
N SER A 90 0.93 11.59 -13.60
CA SER A 90 0.34 10.52 -14.43
C SER A 90 -0.51 9.53 -13.62
N GLY A 91 -0.64 9.75 -12.30
CA GLY A 91 -1.46 8.96 -11.39
C GLY A 91 -2.75 9.66 -10.98
N GLU A 92 -3.69 9.85 -11.91
CA GLU A 92 -5.04 10.39 -11.62
C GLU A 92 -5.77 9.61 -10.50
N ASP A 93 -5.39 8.36 -10.25
CA ASP A 93 -5.92 7.54 -9.15
C ASP A 93 -5.40 7.93 -7.74
N ILE A 94 -4.21 8.55 -7.64
CA ILE A 94 -3.62 8.98 -6.34
C ILE A 94 -4.13 10.38 -5.94
N LEU A 95 -4.45 11.24 -6.92
CA LEU A 95 -5.00 12.58 -6.70
C LEU A 95 -6.39 12.53 -6.02
N ASN A 96 -7.23 11.56 -6.39
CA ASN A 96 -8.54 11.35 -5.74
C ASN A 96 -8.44 11.03 -4.25
N ILE A 97 -7.32 10.44 -3.81
CA ILE A 97 -7.10 10.03 -2.42
C ILE A 97 -6.58 11.19 -1.56
N THR A 98 -5.84 12.13 -2.15
CA THR A 98 -5.41 13.36 -1.46
C THR A 98 -6.59 14.30 -1.21
N LEU A 99 -7.53 14.40 -2.16
CA LEU A 99 -8.78 15.16 -2.01
C LEU A 99 -9.69 14.58 -0.90
N LEU A 100 -9.72 13.25 -0.75
CA LEU A 100 -10.47 12.56 0.32
C LEU A 100 -9.87 12.71 1.73
N MET A 101 -8.66 13.28 1.87
CA MET A 101 -8.07 13.61 3.18
C MET A 101 -8.20 15.09 3.56
N ARG A 102 -8.74 15.94 2.66
CA ARG A 102 -9.02 17.37 2.92
C ARG A 102 -10.50 17.68 3.18
N THR A 103 -11.40 16.70 3.08
CA THR A 103 -12.81 16.77 3.47
C THR A 103 -13.11 15.85 4.65
#